data_AF-A0A5C1YBZ0-F1
#
_entry.id   AF-A0A5C1YBZ0-F1
#
_cell.length_a   1.000
_cell.length_b   1.000
_cell.length_c   1.000
_cell.angle_alpha   90.00
_cell.angle_beta   90.00
_cell.angle_gamma   90.00
#
_symmetry.space_group_name_H-M   'P 1'
#
loop_
_entity.id
_entity.type
_entity.pdbx_description
1 polymer ?
#
loop_
_entity_poly.entity_id
_entity_poly.type
_entity_poly.pdbx_seq_one_letter_code
_entity_poly.pdbx_strand_id
1 'polypeptide(L)'
;MRVHGFDTEGGYRIVFPDPARFVEPAGVFLVAEAEGRAVGCGGIRMLDASRAEVKHLYLRDEVRGRGWGRLLLAELEERARRLGASESVLDTNATLEAAGSLYRSSGYDEVEPYNDNPNANLWFAKAL
;
A
#
# COMPACT_ATOMS: atom_id res chain seq x y z
N MET A 1 -12.98 13.76 18.88
CA MET A 1 -12.35 13.00 17.79
C MET A 1 -11.04 12.43 18.31
N ARG A 2 -10.92 11.11 18.49
CA ARG A 2 -9.65 10.48 18.91
C ARG A 2 -8.97 9.95 17.65
N VAL A 3 -7.83 10.55 17.32
CA VAL A 3 -6.95 10.08 16.24
C VAL A 3 -6.01 9.06 16.88
N HIS A 4 -6.14 7.80 16.47
CA HIS A 4 -5.14 6.78 16.81
C HIS A 4 -4.03 6.89 15.75
N GLY A 5 -2.96 7.61 16.08
CA GLY A 5 -1.72 7.59 15.31
C GLY A 5 -0.85 6.40 15.72
N PHE A 6 0.06 5.99 14.84
CA PHE A 6 1.16 5.11 15.24
C PHE A 6 2.07 5.85 16.23
N ASP A 7 2.75 5.09 17.10
CA ASP A 7 3.68 5.64 18.10
C ASP A 7 4.69 6.58 17.41
N THR A 8 4.72 7.84 17.83
CA THR A 8 5.53 8.90 17.20
C THR A 8 6.98 8.92 17.69
N GLU A 9 7.40 7.92 18.46
CA GLU A 9 8.78 7.78 18.91
C GLU A 9 9.68 7.32 17.75
N GLY A 10 9.96 8.27 16.86
CA GLY A 10 10.76 8.06 15.66
C GLY A 10 10.35 8.98 14.53
N GLY A 11 10.49 10.30 14.71
CA GLY A 11 10.59 11.31 13.63
C GLY A 11 9.71 11.14 12.39
N TYR A 12 8.48 10.63 12.51
CA TYR A 12 7.62 10.33 11.36
C TYR A 12 7.37 11.61 10.57
N ARG A 13 7.81 11.64 9.32
CA ARG A 13 7.65 12.82 8.46
C ARG A 13 6.34 12.72 7.70
N ILE A 14 5.41 13.60 8.03
CA ILE A 14 4.15 13.71 7.31
C ILE A 14 4.43 14.29 5.92
N VAL A 15 4.08 13.53 4.89
CA VAL A 15 4.07 13.96 3.50
C VAL A 15 2.64 13.82 2.99
N PHE A 16 2.07 14.93 2.51
CA PHE A 16 0.77 14.90 1.85
C PHE A 16 0.99 14.63 0.36
N PRO A 17 0.60 13.46 -0.16
CA PRO A 17 0.73 13.20 -1.58
C PRO A 17 -0.32 14.02 -2.36
N ASP A 18 0.01 14.35 -3.61
CA ASP A 18 -0.96 14.89 -4.56
C ASP A 18 -2.05 13.85 -4.85
N PRO A 19 -3.34 14.13 -4.53
CA PRO A 19 -4.44 13.20 -4.80
C PRO A 19 -4.58 12.80 -6.26
N ALA A 20 -4.16 13.66 -7.21
CA ALA A 20 -4.21 13.36 -8.63
C ALA A 20 -3.37 12.13 -9.01
N ARG A 21 -2.38 11.75 -8.19
CA ARG A 21 -1.56 10.54 -8.36
C ARG A 21 -2.33 9.25 -8.11
N PHE A 22 -3.54 9.31 -7.56
CA PHE A 22 -4.39 8.15 -7.25
C PHE A 22 -5.71 8.18 -8.03
N VAL A 23 -5.75 8.91 -9.14
CA VAL A 23 -6.89 9.00 -10.07
C VAL A 23 -6.43 8.53 -11.44
N GLU A 24 -7.29 7.82 -12.17
CA GLU A 24 -6.94 7.32 -13.51
C GLU A 24 -6.62 8.49 -14.46
N PRO A 25 -5.60 8.36 -15.33
CA PRO A 25 -4.77 7.17 -15.56
C PRO A 25 -3.53 7.07 -14.65
N ALA A 26 -3.30 8.02 -13.75
CA ALA A 26 -2.09 8.08 -12.93
C ALA A 26 -2.08 7.07 -11.76
N GLY A 27 -3.24 6.58 -11.35
CA GLY A 27 -3.38 5.63 -10.26
C GLY A 27 -4.85 5.35 -9.93
N VAL A 28 -5.08 4.70 -8.80
CA VAL A 28 -6.41 4.42 -8.25
C VAL A 28 -6.34 4.46 -6.73
N PHE A 29 -7.40 4.93 -6.07
CA PHE A 29 -7.60 4.76 -4.64
C PHE A 29 -8.86 3.94 -4.37
N LEU A 30 -8.75 2.93 -3.52
CA LEU A 30 -9.83 2.03 -3.15
C LEU A 30 -10.19 2.22 -1.68
N VAL A 31 -11.48 2.16 -1.39
CA VAL A 31 -12.02 2.05 -0.03
C VAL A 31 -12.64 0.66 0.10
N ALA A 32 -12.19 -0.10 1.09
CA ALA A 32 -12.78 -1.37 1.44
C ALA A 32 -13.95 -1.14 2.40
N GLU A 33 -15.12 -1.69 2.04
CA GLU A 33 -16.34 -1.58 2.83
C GLU A 33 -16.83 -2.93 3.33
N ALA A 34 -17.31 -2.98 4.57
CA ALA A 34 -18.01 -4.11 5.14
C ALA A 34 -19.30 -3.59 5.78
N GLU A 35 -20.45 -4.17 5.42
CA GLU A 35 -21.77 -3.78 5.95
C GLU A 35 -22.06 -2.28 5.84
N GLY A 36 -21.68 -1.67 4.71
CA GLY A 36 -21.87 -0.24 4.45
C GLY A 36 -20.95 0.68 5.26
N ARG A 37 -19.89 0.15 5.88
CA ARG A 37 -18.90 0.93 6.62
C ARG A 37 -17.52 0.80 5.99
N ALA A 38 -16.81 1.92 5.86
CA ALA A 38 -15.41 1.93 5.44
C ALA A 38 -14.53 1.29 6.53
N VAL A 39 -13.97 0.13 6.20
CA VAL A 39 -13.11 -0.69 7.08
C VAL A 39 -11.64 -0.68 6.67
N GLY A 40 -11.32 -0.12 5.51
CA GLY A 40 -9.94 0.04 5.08
C GLY A 40 -9.80 0.78 3.75
N CYS A 41 -8.57 0.92 3.32
CA CYS A 41 -8.24 1.57 2.06
C CYS A 41 -6.85 1.17 1.57
N GLY A 42 -6.59 1.49 0.31
CA GLY A 42 -5.28 1.36 -0.30
C GLY A 42 -5.31 2.02 -1.67
N GLY A 43 -4.14 2.43 -2.15
CA GLY A 43 -4.00 3.07 -3.43
C GLY A 43 -2.83 2.49 -4.22
N ILE A 44 -2.89 2.70 -5.53
CA ILE A 44 -1.76 2.54 -6.43
C ILE A 44 -1.50 3.86 -7.14
N ARG A 45 -0.23 4.13 -7.43
CA ARG A 45 0.18 5.19 -8.36
C ARG A 45 1.20 4.66 -9.35
N MET A 46 1.11 5.06 -10.61
CA MET A 46 2.11 4.73 -11.63
C MET A 46 3.39 5.52 -11.38
N LEU A 47 4.51 4.82 -11.25
CA LEU A 47 5.84 5.45 -11.18
C LEU A 47 6.35 5.77 -12.58
N ASP A 48 6.11 4.86 -13.52
CA ASP A 48 6.46 4.95 -14.92
C ASP A 48 5.48 4.09 -15.75
N ALA A 49 5.84 3.77 -16.99
CA ALA A 49 4.98 3.02 -17.91
C ALA A 49 4.74 1.56 -17.50
N SER A 50 5.58 0.97 -16.64
CA SER A 50 5.53 -0.46 -16.32
C SER A 50 5.46 -0.75 -14.83
N ARG A 51 5.72 0.23 -13.95
CA ARG A 51 5.73 0.04 -12.49
C ARG A 51 4.62 0.82 -11.81
N ALA A 52 3.81 0.09 -11.04
CA ALA A 52 2.85 0.67 -10.11
C ALA A 52 3.36 0.53 -8.68
N GLU A 53 3.15 1.56 -7.87
CA GLU A 53 3.50 1.55 -6.46
C GLU A 53 2.25 1.45 -5.58
N VAL A 54 2.17 0.43 -4.74
CA VAL A 54 1.12 0.32 -3.71
C VAL A 54 1.43 1.27 -2.55
N LYS A 55 0.45 2.08 -2.16
CA LYS A 55 0.54 3.06 -1.08
C LYS A 55 -0.72 3.06 -0.22
N HIS A 56 -0.56 3.60 0.99
CA HIS A 56 -1.68 3.87 1.91
C HIS A 56 -2.54 2.64 2.24
N LEU A 57 -1.98 1.43 2.20
CA LEU A 57 -2.70 0.22 2.55
C LEU A 57 -2.95 0.18 4.06
N TYR A 58 -4.20 0.26 4.46
CA TYR A 58 -4.61 0.27 5.85
C TYR A 58 -5.94 -0.46 6.05
N LEU A 59 -6.06 -1.16 7.16
CA LEU A 59 -7.29 -1.78 7.63
C LEU A 59 -7.53 -1.40 9.09
N ARG A 60 -8.79 -1.19 9.45
CA ARG A 60 -9.23 -1.09 10.84
C ARG A 60 -8.93 -2.39 11.58
N ASP A 61 -8.60 -2.28 12.86
CA ASP A 61 -8.24 -3.42 13.70
C ASP A 61 -9.32 -4.51 13.72
N GLU A 62 -10.59 -4.11 13.70
CA GLU A 62 -11.76 -5.00 13.74
C GLU A 62 -11.84 -6.01 12.56
N VAL A 63 -11.20 -5.70 11.42
CA VAL A 63 -11.18 -6.57 10.23
C VAL A 63 -9.82 -7.23 9.97
N ARG A 64 -8.79 -6.95 10.78
CA ARG A 64 -7.46 -7.57 10.62
C ARG A 64 -7.50 -9.06 10.96
N GLY A 65 -6.54 -9.82 10.41
CA GLY A 65 -6.43 -11.27 10.62
C GLY A 65 -7.48 -12.12 9.90
N ARG A 66 -8.37 -11.51 9.09
CA ARG A 66 -9.46 -12.21 8.37
C ARG A 66 -9.27 -12.25 6.85
N GLY A 67 -8.05 -12.01 6.36
CA GLY A 67 -7.73 -12.05 4.93
C GLY A 67 -8.02 -10.78 4.13
N TRP A 68 -8.68 -9.77 4.70
CA TRP A 68 -9.00 -8.50 4.02
C TRP A 68 -7.78 -7.81 3.39
N GLY A 69 -6.61 -7.88 4.03
CA GLY A 69 -5.40 -7.25 3.52
C GLY A 69 -4.95 -7.86 2.20
N ARG A 70 -5.04 -9.19 2.09
CA ARG A 70 -4.72 -9.92 0.86
C ARG A 70 -5.74 -9.65 -0.24
N LEU A 71 -7.03 -9.57 0.11
CA LEU A 71 -8.07 -9.24 -0.86
C LEU A 71 -7.89 -7.83 -1.45
N LEU A 72 -7.65 -6.85 -0.57
CA LEU A 72 -7.44 -5.48 -1.01
C LEU A 72 -6.16 -5.33 -1.83
N LEU A 73 -5.06 -5.96 -1.42
CA LEU A 73 -3.82 -5.98 -2.19
C LEU A 73 -4.01 -6.61 -3.57
N ALA A 74 -4.73 -7.73 -3.67
CA ALA A 74 -5.00 -8.38 -4.95
C ALA A 74 -5.83 -7.50 -5.90
N GLU A 75 -6.84 -6.78 -5.39
CA GLU A 75 -7.61 -5.84 -6.22
C GLU A 75 -6.74 -4.66 -6.67
N LEU A 76 -5.82 -4.16 -5.83
CA LEU A 76 -4.88 -3.11 -6.22
C LEU A 76 -3.91 -3.59 -7.33
N GLU A 77 -3.36 -4.80 -7.20
CA GLU A 77 -2.52 -5.41 -8.24
C GLU A 77 -3.27 -5.55 -9.57
N GLU A 78 -4.53 -5.94 -9.50
CA GLU A 78 -5.38 -6.10 -10.68
C GLU A 78 -5.71 -4.74 -11.34
N ARG A 79 -5.93 -3.68 -10.54
CA ARG A 79 -6.02 -2.30 -11.05
C ARG A 79 -4.72 -1.84 -11.70
N ALA A 80 -3.58 -2.22 -11.14
CA ALA A 80 -2.27 -1.88 -11.69
C ALA A 80 -2.05 -2.53 -13.07
N ARG A 81 -2.41 -3.81 -13.24
CA ARG A 81 -2.40 -4.49 -14.54
C ARG A 81 -3.25 -3.75 -15.58
N ARG A 82 -4.45 -3.32 -15.20
CA ARG A 82 -5.34 -2.56 -16.09
C ARG A 82 -4.78 -1.19 -16.50
N LEU A 83 -3.94 -0.58 -15.67
CA LEU A 83 -3.20 0.64 -16.01
C LEU A 83 -1.91 0.38 -16.81
N GLY A 84 -1.60 -0.88 -17.11
CA GLY A 84 -0.45 -1.28 -17.93
C GLY A 84 0.80 -1.65 -17.14
N ALA A 85 0.74 -1.73 -15.80
CA ALA A 85 1.88 -2.16 -15.01
C ALA A 85 2.17 -3.66 -15.19
N SER A 86 3.45 -3.99 -15.36
CA SER A 86 3.97 -5.36 -15.33
C SER A 86 4.70 -5.68 -14.02
N GLU A 87 4.89 -4.69 -13.14
CA GLU A 87 5.51 -4.84 -11.84
C GLU A 87 4.80 -3.96 -10.81
N SER A 88 4.58 -4.52 -9.62
CA SER A 88 4.11 -3.82 -8.43
C SER A 88 5.25 -3.68 -7.45
N VAL A 89 5.47 -2.47 -6.97
CA VAL A 89 6.47 -2.16 -5.95
C VAL A 89 5.81 -1.50 -4.73
N LEU A 90 6.46 -1.60 -3.58
CA LEU A 90 6.04 -0.90 -2.37
C LEU A 90 7.20 -0.73 -1.41
N ASP A 91 7.02 0.19 -0.46
CA ASP A 91 7.89 0.38 0.67
C ASP A 91 7.08 0.39 1.98
N THR A 92 7.72 -0.04 3.05
CA THR A 92 7.12 -0.12 4.38
C THR A 92 8.19 0.12 5.45
N ASN A 93 7.74 0.35 6.67
CA ASN A 93 8.61 0.28 7.84
C ASN A 93 8.66 -1.17 8.37
N ALA A 94 9.84 -1.64 8.74
CA ALA A 94 10.09 -2.96 9.30
C ALA A 94 9.35 -3.20 10.62
N THR A 95 9.03 -2.14 11.37
CA THR A 95 8.20 -2.24 12.58
C THR A 95 6.75 -2.66 12.28
N LEU A 96 6.30 -2.52 11.03
CA LEU A 96 4.98 -2.97 10.57
C LEU A 96 5.04 -4.45 10.16
N GLU A 97 5.33 -5.34 11.12
CA GLU A 97 5.54 -6.78 10.88
C GLU A 97 4.39 -7.46 10.13
N ALA A 98 3.14 -7.04 10.42
CA ALA A 98 1.95 -7.56 9.76
C ALA A 98 1.91 -7.20 8.26
N ALA A 99 2.36 -5.99 7.90
CA ALA A 99 2.46 -5.56 6.50
C ALA A 99 3.57 -6.34 5.78
N GLY A 100 4.77 -6.42 6.38
CA GLY A 100 5.87 -7.22 5.81
C GLY A 100 5.48 -8.69 5.58
N SER A 101 4.79 -9.30 6.54
CA SER A 101 4.28 -10.68 6.41
C SER A 101 3.21 -10.82 5.32
N LEU A 102 2.33 -9.83 5.18
CA LEU A 102 1.34 -9.79 4.10
C LEU A 102 2.03 -9.77 2.73
N TYR A 103 3.02 -8.91 2.53
CA TYR A 103 3.69 -8.78 1.23
C TYR A 103 4.48 -10.03 0.86
N ARG A 104 5.33 -10.55 1.76
CA ARG A 104 6.06 -11.80 1.54
C ARG A 104 5.14 -12.96 1.22
N SER A 105 4.07 -13.14 2.00
CA SER A 105 3.09 -14.21 1.74
C SER A 105 2.18 -13.98 0.53
N SER A 106 2.26 -12.81 -0.11
CA SER A 106 1.55 -12.47 -1.35
C SER A 106 2.46 -12.51 -2.58
N GLY A 107 3.70 -12.99 -2.43
CA GLY A 107 4.65 -13.20 -3.51
C GLY A 107 5.52 -11.99 -3.86
N TYR A 108 5.68 -11.04 -2.94
CA TYR A 108 6.67 -9.99 -3.08
C TYR A 108 8.02 -10.43 -2.54
N ASP A 109 9.07 -10.11 -3.28
CA ASP A 109 10.46 -10.29 -2.87
C ASP A 109 11.02 -8.95 -2.35
N GLU A 110 11.88 -9.04 -1.34
CA GLU A 110 12.61 -7.87 -0.83
C GLU A 110 13.63 -7.40 -1.87
N VAL A 111 13.71 -6.08 -2.07
CA VAL A 111 14.59 -5.46 -3.07
C VAL A 111 15.35 -4.27 -2.49
N GLU A 112 16.36 -3.82 -3.22
CA GLU A 112 17.05 -2.56 -2.90
C GLU A 112 16.09 -1.35 -2.97
N PRO A 113 16.35 -0.28 -2.19
CA PRO A 113 15.51 0.91 -2.20
C PRO A 113 15.35 1.51 -3.61
N TYR A 114 14.10 1.72 -4.03
CA TYR A 114 13.78 2.39 -5.31
C TYR A 114 13.33 3.85 -5.14
N ASN A 115 13.22 4.33 -3.90
CA ASN A 115 12.90 5.71 -3.56
C ASN A 115 13.60 6.15 -2.27
N ASP A 116 13.42 7.41 -1.89
CA ASP A 116 14.02 8.05 -0.73
C ASP A 116 13.01 8.29 0.41
N ASN A 117 11.98 7.44 0.54
CA ASN A 117 10.95 7.61 1.57
C ASN A 117 11.59 7.56 2.99
N PRO A 118 11.59 8.66 3.76
CA PRO A 118 12.27 8.71 5.05
C PRO A 118 11.59 7.87 6.13
N ASN A 119 10.36 7.41 5.89
CA ASN A 119 9.59 6.59 6.82
C ASN A 119 9.70 5.08 6.54
N ALA A 120 10.38 4.69 5.44
CA ALA A 120 10.54 3.31 5.04
C ALA A 120 11.97 2.82 5.24
N ASN A 121 12.10 1.54 5.52
CA ASN A 121 13.38 0.83 5.61
C ASN A 121 13.29 -0.61 5.06
N LEU A 122 12.18 -0.96 4.40
CA LEU A 122 11.99 -2.19 3.64
C LEU A 122 11.29 -1.87 2.32
N TRP A 123 11.76 -2.48 1.23
CA TRP A 123 11.23 -2.32 -0.12
C TRP A 123 10.95 -3.70 -0.71
N PHE A 124 9.91 -3.77 -1.52
CA PHE A 124 9.39 -5.01 -2.08
C PHE A 124 9.02 -4.80 -3.56
N ALA A 125 9.19 -5.85 -4.37
CA ALA A 125 8.74 -5.90 -5.75
C ALA A 125 8.08 -7.24 -6.07
N LYS A 126 7.15 -7.22 -7.03
CA LYS A 126 6.46 -8.40 -7.55
C LYS A 126 6.11 -8.20 -9.02
N ALA A 127 6.44 -9.17 -9.86
CA ALA A 127 5.94 -9.23 -11.23
C ALA A 127 4.42 -9.45 -11.24
N LEU A 128 3.70 -8.66 -12.04
CA LEU A 128 2.24 -8.70 -12.14
C LEU A 128 1.75 -9.62 -13.25
#